data_AF-A0A3M1DZG0-F1
#
_entry.id   AF-A0A3M1DZG0-F1
#
_cell.length_a   1.000
_cell.length_b   1.000
_cell.length_c   1.000
_cell.angle_alpha   90.00
_cell.angle_beta   90.00
_cell.angle_gamma   90.00
#
_symmetry.space_group_name_H-M   'P 1'
#
loop_
_entity.id
_entity.type
_entity.pdbx_description
1 polymer ?
#
loop_
_entity_poly.entity_id
_entity_poly.type
_entity_poly.pdbx_seq_one_letter_code
_entity_poly.pdbx_strand_id
1 'polypeptide(L)'
;VPFVEHAYLEPEAGVAWVDESGVINIRVSTQVMEHFRTVARTLGIPQNRVRIQGAFAGGGFGGKEDITVEVFLALLALHTRRPVRLVYTREESILAHSKRHPYICATGPASSGTGASPRCRPN
;
A
#
# COMPACT_ATOMS: atom_id res chain seq x y z
N VAL A 1 -8.83 8.93 20.02
CA VAL A 1 -9.21 8.54 18.65
C VAL A 1 -8.81 7.08 18.45
N PRO A 2 -9.75 6.19 18.10
CA PRO A 2 -9.50 4.76 17.95
C PRO A 2 -8.83 4.42 16.60
N PHE A 3 -8.51 3.14 16.40
CA PHE A 3 -8.19 2.61 15.07
C PHE A 3 -9.35 2.85 14.11
N VAL A 4 -9.01 3.17 12.86
CA VAL A 4 -9.98 3.33 11.77
C VAL A 4 -9.46 2.60 10.54
N GLU A 5 -10.38 1.88 9.92
CA GLU A 5 -10.19 1.15 8.66
C GLU A 5 -10.51 2.08 7.48
N HIS A 6 -9.69 2.02 6.42
CA HIS A 6 -9.90 2.71 5.17
C HIS A 6 -11.16 2.23 4.44
N ALA A 7 -11.42 0.91 4.48
CA ALA A 7 -12.62 0.25 3.94
C ALA A 7 -12.99 0.65 2.49
N TYR A 8 -12.01 0.94 1.63
CA TYR A 8 -12.27 1.23 0.22
C TYR A 8 -13.03 0.07 -0.45
N LEU A 9 -13.89 0.38 -1.41
CA LEU A 9 -14.82 -0.61 -1.99
C LEU A 9 -14.09 -1.71 -2.78
N GLU A 10 -13.01 -1.37 -3.47
CA GLU A 10 -12.19 -2.31 -4.24
C GLU A 10 -10.99 -2.78 -3.42
N PRO A 11 -10.90 -4.07 -3.04
CA PRO A 11 -9.70 -4.65 -2.43
C PRO A 11 -8.46 -4.48 -3.32
N GLU A 12 -7.29 -4.71 -2.74
CA GLU A 12 -6.01 -4.69 -3.42
C GLU A 12 -5.95 -5.78 -4.49
N ALA A 13 -5.61 -5.36 -5.70
CA ALA A 13 -5.65 -6.21 -6.87
C ALA A 13 -4.60 -5.79 -7.90
N GLY A 14 -4.04 -6.79 -8.59
CA GLY A 14 -3.12 -6.55 -9.69
C GLY A 14 -2.85 -7.77 -10.55
N VAL A 15 -2.15 -7.52 -11.64
CA VAL A 15 -1.64 -8.52 -12.58
C VAL A 15 -0.18 -8.22 -12.89
N ALA A 16 0.63 -9.25 -13.03
CA ALA A 16 2.02 -9.13 -13.46
C ALA A 16 2.39 -10.15 -14.53
N TRP A 17 3.33 -9.78 -15.38
CA TRP A 17 3.91 -10.64 -16.40
C TRP A 17 5.35 -10.23 -16.68
N VAL A 18 6.14 -11.17 -17.18
CA VAL A 18 7.51 -10.89 -17.65
C VAL A 18 7.45 -10.79 -19.17
N ASP A 19 7.93 -9.69 -19.74
CA ASP A 19 7.98 -9.50 -21.20
C ASP A 19 9.19 -10.19 -21.84
N GLU A 20 9.28 -10.12 -23.17
CA GLU A 20 10.36 -10.72 -23.96
C GLU A 20 11.74 -10.11 -23.64
N SER A 21 11.80 -8.85 -23.18
CA SER A 21 13.03 -8.23 -22.70
C SER A 21 13.38 -8.70 -21.29
N GLY A 22 12.50 -9.45 -20.63
CA GLY A 22 12.61 -9.94 -19.27
C GLY A 22 12.31 -8.87 -18.20
N VAL A 23 11.64 -7.78 -18.57
CA VAL A 23 11.17 -6.77 -17.61
C VAL A 23 9.88 -7.27 -16.95
N ILE A 24 9.80 -7.14 -15.64
CA ILE A 24 8.60 -7.46 -14.86
C ILE A 24 7.65 -6.29 -14.95
N ASN A 25 6.55 -6.48 -15.66
CA ASN A 25 5.48 -5.50 -15.78
C ASN A 25 4.41 -5.83 -14.74
N ILE A 26 3.99 -4.84 -13.96
CA ILE A 26 2.98 -4.97 -12.91
C ILE A 26 1.93 -3.89 -13.13
N ARG A 27 0.68 -4.29 -13.34
CA ARG A 27 -0.47 -3.38 -13.38
C ARG A 27 -1.31 -3.60 -12.13
N VAL A 28 -1.42 -2.58 -11.29
CA VAL A 28 -1.93 -2.73 -9.92
C VAL A 28 -2.74 -1.51 -9.49
N SER A 29 -3.75 -1.72 -8.64
CA SER A 29 -4.44 -0.65 -7.93
C SER A 29 -3.56 -0.16 -6.79
N THR A 30 -2.92 0.99 -6.97
CA THR A 30 -1.93 1.56 -6.03
C THR A 30 -1.98 3.09 -6.04
N GLN A 31 -1.55 3.73 -4.94
CA GLN A 31 -1.32 5.18 -4.88
C GLN A 31 0.14 5.56 -5.17
N VAL A 32 1.06 4.59 -5.29
CA VAL A 32 2.50 4.84 -5.37
C VAL A 32 3.15 3.96 -6.45
N MET A 33 3.48 4.56 -7.60
CA MET A 33 4.15 3.83 -8.69
C MET A 33 5.61 3.53 -8.36
N GLU A 34 6.22 4.30 -7.46
CA GLU A 34 7.60 4.17 -6.99
C GLU A 34 7.90 2.85 -6.27
N HIS A 35 6.87 2.05 -5.97
CA HIS A 35 7.03 0.68 -5.45
C HIS A 35 7.90 -0.22 -6.32
N PHE A 36 8.19 0.14 -7.59
CA PHE A 36 9.17 -0.56 -8.41
C PHE A 36 10.54 -0.65 -7.71
N ARG A 37 10.92 0.36 -6.90
CA ARG A 37 12.16 0.38 -6.11
C ARG A 37 12.14 -0.69 -5.03
N THR A 38 11.02 -0.83 -4.32
CA THR A 38 10.85 -1.84 -3.27
C THR A 38 10.81 -3.23 -3.88
N VAL A 39 10.05 -3.45 -4.95
CA VAL A 39 10.00 -4.73 -5.66
C VAL A 39 11.38 -5.14 -6.17
N ALA A 40 12.09 -4.23 -6.86
CA ALA A 40 13.42 -4.49 -7.37
C ALA A 40 14.42 -4.84 -6.24
N ARG A 41 14.38 -4.09 -5.13
CA ARG A 41 15.20 -4.36 -3.94
C ARG A 41 14.89 -5.73 -3.32
N THR A 42 13.61 -6.08 -3.17
CA THR A 42 13.19 -7.35 -2.57
C THR A 42 13.60 -8.54 -3.44
N LEU A 43 13.56 -8.39 -4.78
CA LEU A 43 13.95 -9.44 -5.71
C LEU A 43 15.46 -9.49 -6.03
N GLY A 44 16.24 -8.52 -5.54
CA GLY A 44 17.67 -8.43 -5.82
C GLY A 44 18.00 -8.11 -7.28
N ILE A 45 17.14 -7.37 -7.98
CA ILE A 45 17.30 -7.01 -9.40
C ILE A 45 17.43 -5.50 -9.61
N PRO A 46 18.01 -5.04 -10.74
CA PRO A 46 18.05 -3.62 -11.06
C PRO A 46 16.64 -3.00 -11.20
N GLN A 47 16.50 -1.74 -10.80
CA GLN A 47 15.21 -1.03 -10.85
C GLN A 47 14.61 -0.94 -12.27
N ASN A 48 15.46 -0.84 -13.30
CA ASN A 48 15.02 -0.82 -14.71
C ASN A 48 14.48 -2.17 -15.21
N ARG A 49 14.50 -3.22 -14.37
CA ARG A 49 13.87 -4.53 -14.65
C ARG A 49 12.45 -4.63 -14.09
N VAL A 50 11.93 -3.58 -13.46
CA VAL A 50 10.57 -3.55 -12.90
C VAL A 50 9.84 -2.31 -13.43
N ARG A 51 8.64 -2.52 -13.97
CA ARG A 51 7.76 -1.46 -14.44
C ARG A 51 6.40 -1.58 -13.76
N ILE A 52 6.02 -0.57 -13.00
CA ILE A 52 4.68 -0.49 -12.38
C ILE A 52 3.80 0.47 -13.18
N GLN A 53 2.56 0.04 -13.42
CA GLN A 53 1.50 0.81 -14.07
C GLN A 53 0.29 0.88 -13.13
N GLY A 54 -0.16 2.10 -12.80
CA GLY A 54 -1.38 2.28 -12.03
C GLY A 54 -2.61 1.85 -12.84
N ALA A 55 -3.45 1.01 -12.26
CA ALA A 55 -4.81 0.78 -12.74
C ALA A 55 -5.77 1.83 -12.17
N PHE A 56 -6.99 1.89 -12.71
CA PHE A 56 -8.08 2.64 -12.06
C PHE A 56 -8.35 2.03 -10.69
N ALA A 57 -8.22 2.83 -9.63
CA ALA A 57 -8.39 2.38 -8.25
C ALA A 57 -9.81 2.71 -7.73
N GLY A 58 -10.46 1.75 -7.08
CA GLY A 58 -11.78 1.91 -6.44
C GLY A 58 -11.70 2.46 -5.01
N GLY A 59 -10.77 3.38 -4.77
CA GLY A 59 -10.46 3.97 -3.46
C GLY A 59 -9.10 3.51 -2.90
N GLY A 60 -8.58 4.28 -1.95
CA GLY A 60 -7.31 4.01 -1.27
C GLY A 60 -7.22 4.69 0.09
N PHE A 61 -7.53 5.99 0.16
CA PHE A 61 -7.59 6.77 1.41
C PHE A 61 -6.33 6.70 2.29
N GLY A 62 -5.16 6.42 1.67
CA GLY A 62 -3.89 6.17 2.36
C GLY A 62 -3.54 4.69 2.50
N GLY A 63 -4.54 3.80 2.50
CA GLY A 63 -4.32 2.36 2.66
C GLY A 63 -3.74 1.64 1.45
N LYS A 64 -3.55 2.33 0.31
CA LYS A 64 -2.82 1.83 -0.87
C LYS A 64 -1.55 2.63 -1.15
N GLU A 65 -1.06 3.38 -0.17
CA GLU A 65 0.26 4.03 -0.21
C GLU A 65 1.38 3.07 0.18
N ASP A 66 1.09 2.09 1.03
CA ASP A 66 2.00 0.99 1.34
C ASP A 66 2.00 -0.06 0.24
N ILE A 67 3.08 -0.83 0.15
CA ILE A 67 3.17 -1.97 -0.77
C ILE A 67 2.24 -3.09 -0.32
N THR A 68 1.50 -3.67 -1.27
CA THR A 68 0.46 -4.67 -1.00
C THR A 68 0.75 -5.95 -1.80
N VAL A 69 0.18 -6.10 -2.99
CA VAL A 69 0.28 -7.30 -3.83
C VAL A 69 1.50 -7.30 -4.76
N GLU A 70 2.19 -6.17 -4.92
CA GLU A 70 3.19 -5.96 -5.98
C GLU A 70 4.37 -6.94 -5.89
N VAL A 71 4.89 -7.18 -4.68
CA VAL A 71 6.03 -8.09 -4.48
C VAL A 71 5.64 -9.54 -4.81
N PHE A 72 4.47 -9.98 -4.35
CA PHE A 72 3.99 -11.34 -4.59
C PHE A 72 3.74 -11.57 -6.07
N LEU A 73 3.10 -10.61 -6.75
CA LEU A 73 2.88 -10.64 -8.19
C LEU A 73 4.20 -10.77 -8.96
N ALA A 74 5.19 -9.94 -8.62
CA ALA A 74 6.50 -9.96 -9.27
C ALA A 74 7.24 -11.28 -9.05
N LEU A 75 7.26 -11.78 -7.82
CA LEU A 75 7.89 -13.05 -7.46
C LEU A 75 7.25 -14.23 -8.21
N LEU A 76 5.92 -14.30 -8.22
CA LEU A 76 5.20 -15.39 -8.87
C LEU A 76 5.33 -15.32 -10.40
N ALA A 77 5.29 -14.13 -11.00
CA ALA A 77 5.49 -13.97 -12.45
C ALA A 77 6.90 -14.41 -12.87
N LEU A 78 7.93 -14.08 -12.08
CA LEU A 78 9.30 -14.54 -12.31
C LEU A 78 9.43 -16.06 -12.17
N HIS A 79 8.85 -16.63 -11.11
CA HIS A 79 8.97 -18.06 -10.82
C HIS A 79 8.23 -18.91 -11.85
N THR A 80 7.00 -18.54 -12.17
CA THR A 80 6.14 -19.32 -13.08
C THR A 80 6.41 -19.05 -14.55
N ARG A 81 7.05 -17.91 -14.88
CA ARG A 81 7.20 -17.42 -16.26
C ARG A 81 5.88 -17.28 -17.01
N ARG A 82 4.78 -17.04 -16.28
CA ARG A 82 3.43 -16.86 -16.83
C ARG A 82 2.82 -15.59 -16.26
N PRO A 83 1.82 -14.99 -16.94
CA PRO A 83 1.03 -13.93 -16.35
C PRO A 83 0.32 -14.41 -15.07
N VAL A 84 0.40 -13.62 -14.00
CA VAL A 84 -0.18 -13.91 -12.69
C VAL A 84 -1.13 -12.79 -12.30
N ARG A 85 -2.31 -13.15 -11.77
CA ARG A 85 -3.27 -12.21 -11.18
C ARG A 85 -3.44 -12.53 -9.70
N LEU A 86 -3.45 -11.50 -8.86
CA LEU A 86 -3.71 -11.61 -7.43
C LEU A 86 -4.74 -10.56 -7.04
N VAL A 87 -5.75 -10.99 -6.30
CA VAL A 87 -6.81 -10.14 -5.76
C VAL A 87 -7.03 -10.59 -4.32
N TYR A 88 -6.88 -9.67 -3.38
CA TYR A 88 -7.21 -9.98 -1.99
C TYR A 88 -8.72 -10.13 -1.83
N THR A 89 -9.09 -11.08 -0.98
CA THR A 89 -10.42 -11.09 -0.38
C THR A 89 -10.59 -9.87 0.52
N ARG A 90 -11.85 -9.51 0.83
CA ARG A 90 -12.14 -8.42 1.76
C ARG A 90 -11.48 -8.64 3.13
N GLU A 91 -11.47 -9.88 3.61
CA GLU A 91 -10.87 -10.25 4.88
C GLU A 91 -9.35 -10.04 4.85
N GLU A 92 -8.67 -10.54 3.82
CA GLU A 92 -7.23 -10.33 3.64
C GLU A 92 -6.87 -8.84 3.55
N SER A 93 -7.66 -8.06 2.82
CA SER A 93 -7.50 -6.60 2.73
C SER A 93 -7.49 -5.95 4.12
N ILE A 94 -8.54 -6.19 4.91
CA ILE A 94 -8.66 -5.64 6.27
C ILE A 94 -7.53 -6.13 7.19
N LEU A 95 -7.02 -7.35 6.99
CA LEU A 95 -5.93 -7.86 7.83
C LEU A 95 -4.55 -7.34 7.42
N ALA A 96 -4.31 -7.12 6.13
CA ALA A 96 -2.96 -6.93 5.59
C ALA A 96 -2.49 -5.46 5.52
N HIS A 97 -3.36 -4.51 5.16
CA HIS A 97 -2.92 -3.13 4.98
C HIS A 97 -2.90 -2.33 6.30
N SER A 98 -2.19 -1.20 6.26
CA SER A 98 -2.03 -0.29 7.40
C SER A 98 -3.37 0.32 7.86
N LYS A 99 -3.42 0.71 9.13
CA LYS A 99 -4.60 1.33 9.76
C LYS A 99 -4.24 2.71 10.27
N ARG A 100 -5.23 3.57 10.45
CA ARG A 100 -5.02 4.84 11.14
C ARG A 100 -4.49 4.58 12.55
N HIS A 101 -3.35 5.21 12.89
CA HIS A 101 -2.76 5.07 14.20
C HIS A 101 -3.66 5.70 15.29
N PRO A 102 -3.98 4.98 16.37
CA PRO A 102 -4.79 5.51 17.46
C PRO A 102 -3.96 6.47 18.32
N TYR A 103 -4.61 7.50 18.84
CA TYR A 103 -3.96 8.47 19.73
C TYR A 103 -4.95 9.05 20.73
N ILE A 104 -4.45 9.48 21.86
CA ILE A 104 -5.21 10.19 22.88
C ILE A 104 -4.73 11.64 22.90
N CYS A 105 -5.63 12.59 22.66
CA CYS A 105 -5.36 14.01 22.84
C CYS A 105 -6.17 14.53 24.03
N ALA A 106 -5.50 15.30 24.88
CA ALA A 106 -6.14 16.03 25.97
C ALA A 106 -5.69 17.49 25.95
N THR A 107 -6.64 18.40 26.14
CA THR A 107 -6.39 19.82 26.34
C THR A 107 -6.34 20.11 27.83
N GLY A 108 -5.26 20.76 28.28
CA GLY A 108 -5.17 21.27 29.64
C GLY A 108 -5.99 22.55 29.85
N PRO A 109 -6.07 23.07 31.09
CA PRO A 109 -6.68 24.37 31.33
C PRO A 109 -5.88 25.48 30.63
N ALA A 110 -6.59 26.45 30.06
CA ALA A 110 -6.00 27.63 29.45
C ALA A 110 -5.52 28.60 30.55
N SER A 111 -4.29 29.12 30.43
CA SER A 111 -3.88 30.31 31.16
C SER A 111 -4.57 31.53 30.56
N SER A 112 -5.04 32.47 31.38
CA SER A 112 -5.79 33.65 30.95
C SER A 112 -5.15 34.35 29.75
N GLY A 113 -5.81 34.31 28.59
CA GLY A 113 -5.40 35.00 27.36
C GLY A 113 -4.70 34.13 26.30
N THR A 114 -4.38 32.85 26.57
CA THR A 114 -3.79 31.93 25.56
C THR A 114 -4.58 30.63 25.52
N GLY A 115 -5.06 30.23 24.33
CA GLY A 115 -5.73 28.95 24.16
C GLY A 115 -4.82 27.79 24.58
N ALA A 116 -5.34 26.82 25.33
CA ALA A 116 -4.55 25.67 25.75
C ALA A 116 -4.13 24.83 24.54
N SER A 117 -2.84 24.50 24.45
CA SER A 117 -2.36 23.60 23.40
C SER A 117 -2.79 22.16 23.68
N PRO A 118 -3.37 21.45 22.69
CA PRO A 118 -3.66 20.04 22.84
C PRO A 118 -2.36 19.24 22.95
N ARG A 119 -2.28 18.35 23.94
CA ARG A 119 -1.21 17.36 24.08
C ARG A 119 -1.72 16.01 23.59
N CYS A 120 -1.07 15.47 22.57
CA CYS A 120 -1.42 14.19 21.97
C CYS A 120 -0.29 13.18 22.21
N ARG A 121 -0.66 11.94 22.53
CA ARG A 121 0.26 10.80 22.63
C ARG A 121 -0.32 9.58 21.91
N PRO A 122 0.52 8.66 21.41
CA PRO A 122 0.06 7.35 20.93
C PRO A 122 -0.81 6.66 22.00
N ASN A 123 -1.81 5.90 21.55
CA ASN A 123 -2.59 5.04 22.44
C ASN A 123 -1.79 3.78 22.79
#